data_AF-W1X9R6-F1
#
_entry.id   AF-W1X9R6-F1
#
_cell.length_a   1.000
_cell.length_b   1.000
_cell.length_c   1.000
_cell.angle_alpha   90.00
_cell.angle_beta   90.00
_cell.angle_gamma   90.00
#
_symmetry.space_group_name_H-M   'P 1'
#
loop_
_entity.id
_entity.type
_entity.pdbx_description
1 polymer ?
#
loop_
_entity_poly.entity_id
_entity_poly.type
_entity_poly.pdbx_seq_one_letter_code
_entity_poly.pdbx_strand_id
1 'polypeptide(L)' 'HYKPLPMLTLYKNLGYDIKDYPNAYAMYENEITLPVYSTLDLEDAEYIAREVVNVIKELM' A
#
# COMPACT_ATOMS: atom_id res chain seq x y z
N HIS A 1 1.72 1.41 4.23
CA HIS A 1 1.63 2.59 3.33
C HIS A 1 2.86 3.46 3.30
N TYR A 2 3.97 2.98 2.71
CA TYR A 2 5.06 3.90 2.35
C TYR A 2 5.76 3.46 1.08
N LYS A 3 6.14 4.46 0.29
CA LYS A 3 7.13 4.28 -0.76
C LYS A 3 8.48 3.96 -0.10
N PRO A 4 9.19 2.89 -0.51
CA PRO A 4 10.48 2.54 0.05
C PRO A 4 11.45 3.72 -0.02
N LEU A 5 12.22 3.95 1.05
CA LEU A 5 13.18 5.06 1.11
C LEU A 5 14.12 5.10 -0.11
N PRO A 6 14.70 3.97 -0.60
CA PRO A 6 15.55 3.97 -1.79
C PRO A 6 14.88 4.51 -3.07
N MET A 7 13.54 4.53 -3.13
CA MET A 7 12.79 5.08 -4.27
C MET A 7 12.50 6.59 -4.13
N LEU A 8 12.75 7.20 -2.98
CA LEU A 8 12.63 8.64 -2.77
C LEU A 8 13.87 9.36 -3.30
N THR A 9 13.70 10.52 -3.95
CA THR A 9 14.77 11.23 -4.68
C THR A 9 16.02 11.48 -3.86
N LEU A 10 15.88 11.89 -2.59
CA LEU A 10 17.01 12.12 -1.69
C LEU A 10 17.89 10.87 -1.53
N TYR A 11 17.28 9.73 -1.21
CA TYR A 11 18.01 8.50 -0.95
C TYR A 11 18.58 7.90 -2.24
N LYS A 12 17.86 7.99 -3.36
CA LYS A 12 18.42 7.63 -4.66
C LYS A 12 19.70 8.43 -4.97
N ASN A 13 19.71 9.73 -4.68
CA ASN A 13 20.89 10.59 -4.87
C ASN A 13 22.04 10.30 -3.89
N LEU A 14 21.74 9.72 -2.73
CA LEU A 14 22.74 9.23 -1.78
C LEU A 14 23.33 7.86 -2.18
N GLY A 15 22.87 7.26 -3.29
CA GLY A 15 23.41 6.01 -3.84
C GLY A 15 22.64 4.74 -3.46
N TYR A 16 21.47 4.86 -2.81
CA TYR A 16 20.63 3.70 -2.53
C TYR A 16 19.90 3.23 -3.79
N ASP A 17 19.97 1.92 -4.11
CA ASP A 17 19.19 1.28 -5.17
C ASP A 17 18.08 0.42 -4.56
N ILE A 18 16.85 0.55 -5.06
CA ILE A 18 15.72 -0.29 -4.61
C ILE A 18 15.96 -1.77 -4.89
N LYS A 19 16.81 -2.12 -5.86
CA LYS A 19 17.18 -3.52 -6.16
C LYS A 19 17.87 -4.22 -4.99
N ASP A 20 18.52 -3.47 -4.10
CA ASP A 20 19.15 -4.01 -2.89
C ASP A 20 18.12 -4.32 -1.78
N TYR A 21 16.87 -3.88 -1.95
CA TYR A 21 15.77 -4.03 -0.99
C TYR A 21 14.52 -4.66 -1.64
N PRO A 22 14.63 -5.87 -2.23
CA PRO A 22 13.54 -6.48 -3.01
C PRO A 22 12.28 -6.70 -2.18
N ASN A 23 12.41 -7.02 -0.89
CA ASN A 23 11.27 -7.21 0.01
C ASN A 23 10.51 -5.90 0.27
N ALA A 24 11.22 -4.76 0.33
CA ALA A 24 10.58 -3.47 0.52
C ALA A 24 9.78 -3.07 -0.72
N TYR A 25 10.30 -3.36 -1.92
CA TYR A 25 9.57 -3.16 -3.16
C TYR A 25 8.36 -4.09 -3.28
N ALA A 26 8.53 -5.39 -2.99
CA ALA A 26 7.46 -6.39 -3.08
C ALA A 26 6.30 -6.11 -2.10
N MET A 27 6.59 -5.51 -0.95
CA MET A 27 5.55 -5.00 -0.04
C MET A 27 4.89 -3.73 -0.59
N TYR A 28 5.64 -2.84 -1.25
CA TYR A 28 5.10 -1.58 -1.76
C TYR A 28 4.23 -1.75 -3.00
N GLU A 29 4.60 -2.65 -3.93
CA GLU A 29 3.98 -2.73 -5.26
C GLU A 29 2.50 -3.18 -5.22
N ASN A 30 2.09 -3.88 -4.16
CA ASN A 30 0.76 -4.46 -4.01
C ASN A 30 0.02 -3.96 -2.75
N GLU A 31 0.58 -3.02 -2.01
CA GLU A 31 -0.03 -2.55 -0.77
C GLU A 31 -1.04 -1.43 -1.01
N ILE A 32 -2.19 -1.57 -0.36
CA ILE A 32 -3.26 -0.58 -0.31
C ILE A 32 -3.61 -0.40 1.17
N THR A 33 -3.72 0.84 1.63
CA THR A 33 -4.22 1.15 2.96
C THR A 33 -5.69 1.55 2.90
N LEU A 34 -6.50 0.89 3.73
CA LEU A 34 -7.92 1.15 3.84
C LEU A 34 -8.22 2.15 4.98
N PRO A 35 -9.37 2.85 4.93
CA PRO A 35 -9.81 3.71 6.02
C PRO A 35 -9.87 2.96 7.35
N VAL A 36 -9.12 3.44 8.34
CA VAL A 36 -9.20 3.00 9.74
C VAL A 36 -9.00 4.22 10.63
N TYR A 37 -10.06 4.66 11.28
CA TYR A 37 -10.05 5.77 12.24
C TYR A 37 -11.16 5.55 13.28
N SER A 38 -11.06 6.23 14.43
CA SER A 38 -11.90 5.95 15.61
C SER A 38 -13.39 6.28 15.43
N THR A 39 -13.73 7.03 14.39
CA THR A 39 -15.11 7.45 14.05
C THR A 39 -15.58 6.80 12.75
N LEU A 40 -14.99 5.68 12.35
CA LEU A 40 -15.46 4.90 11.21
C LEU A 40 -16.68 4.09 11.66
N ASP A 41 -17.82 4.35 11.02
CA ASP A 41 -19.05 3.61 11.28
C ASP A 41 -18.89 2.15 10.85
N LEU A 42 -19.59 1.26 11.55
CA LEU A 42 -19.46 -0.19 11.32
C LEU A 42 -19.97 -0.56 9.92
N GLU A 43 -21.05 0.09 9.49
CA GLU A 43 -21.67 -0.10 8.17
C GLU A 43 -20.71 0.32 7.04
N ASP A 44 -19.97 1.42 7.24
CA ASP A 44 -18.96 1.88 6.29
C ASP A 44 -17.77 0.91 6.24
N ALA A 45 -17.33 0.39 7.39
CA ALA A 45 -16.26 -0.60 7.45
C ALA A 45 -16.66 -1.90 6.73
N GLU A 46 -17.91 -2.37 6.90
CA GLU A 46 -18.44 -3.53 6.19
C GLU A 46 -18.52 -3.28 4.68
N TYR A 47 -19.02 -2.11 4.27
CA TYR A 47 -19.08 -1.71 2.86
C TYR A 47 -17.68 -1.72 2.23
N ILE A 48 -16.70 -1.06 2.86
CA ILE A 48 -15.31 -1.00 2.38
C ILE A 48 -14.75 -2.42 2.21
N ALA A 49 -14.88 -3.27 3.24
CA ALA A 49 -14.35 -4.63 3.20
C ALA A 49 -14.97 -5.45 2.05
N ARG A 50 -16.29 -5.37 1.87
CA ARG A 50 -16.99 -6.09 0.80
C ARG A 50 -16.59 -5.59 -0.59
N GLU A 51 -16.62 -4.28 -0.81
CA GLU A 51 -16.36 -3.72 -2.14
C GLU A 51 -14.89 -3.87 -2.54
N VAL A 52 -13.94 -3.76 -1.60
CA VAL A 52 -12.52 -4.03 -1.89
C VAL A 52 -12.34 -5.46 -2.40
N VAL A 53 -12.97 -6.45 -1.76
CA VAL A 53 -12.91 -7.85 -2.20
C VAL A 53 -13.57 -8.03 -3.57
N ASN A 54 -14.70 -7.38 -3.84
CA ASN A 54 -15.37 -7.44 -5.13
C ASN A 54 -14.49 -6.89 -6.26
N VAL A 55 -13.96 -5.67 -6.09
CA VAL A 55 -13.12 -5.01 -7.08
C VAL A 55 -11.85 -5.82 -7.36
N ILE A 56 -11.20 -6.38 -6.34
CA ILE A 56 -10.01 -7.23 -6.55
C ILE A 56 -10.37 -8.46 -7.39
N LYS A 57 -11.52 -9.10 -7.14
CA LYS A 57 -11.97 -10.26 -7.93
C LYS A 57 -12.31 -9.92 -9.39
N GLU A 58 -12.73 -8.69 -9.68
CA GLU A 58 -13.03 -8.25 -11.06
C GLU A 58 -11.76 -7.91 -11.86
N LEU A 59 -10.69 -7.49 -11.18
CA LEU A 59 -9.41 -7.12 -11.79
C LEU A 59 -8.47 -8.31 -12.01
N MET A 60 -8.72 -9.45 -11.32
CA MET A 60 -7.94 -10.70 -11.43
C MET A 60 -8.55 -11.68 -12.42
#